data_AF-A0A2E0Z973-F1
#
_entry.id   AF-A0A2E0Z973-F1
#
_cell.length_a   1.000
_cell.length_b   1.000
_cell.length_c   1.000
_cell.angle_alpha   90.00
_cell.angle_beta   90.00
_cell.angle_gamma   90.00
#
_symmetry.space_group_name_H-M   'P 1'
#
loop_
_entity.id
_entity.type
_entity.pdbx_description
1 polymer ?
#
loop_
_entity_poly.entity_id
_entity_poly.type
_entity_poly.pdbx_seq_one_letter_code
_entity_poly.pdbx_strand_id
1 'polypeptide(L)'
;MLKQQASSQNGAVSQNNNQKVSEMIDNYRQAKGNDEETAVNLRQAILQTMKDNPHLLEQRDNVTFLAHEIKAEEIAELNWDSPDHMVEFSDSLYQTRFKNDEFAQQLRQHATILLRRALYHFEEEEENLEKMFRLMRLVPTYLVDQNEELSRLRYRANAYEIRRVRRSRRSLYGYLFLQIILVLLVFPFLFINAENGRLQNQVEQLADVEIGDEGYQLLSYSEGVYWAVITAASIGYGDITPTTTTGRIIAGTLGTMGVITVGILAGLVLDWITPRQIP
;
A
#
# COMPACT_ATOMS: atom_id res chain seq x y z
N MET A 1 15.48 36.82 -3.53
CA MET A 1 16.91 36.71 -3.16
C MET A 1 17.29 35.30 -2.68
N LEU A 2 16.54 34.65 -1.77
CA LEU A 2 16.87 33.29 -1.29
C LEU A 2 16.90 32.17 -2.36
N LYS A 3 15.98 32.17 -3.34
CA LYS A 3 16.01 31.21 -4.48
C LYS A 3 17.24 31.39 -5.41
N GLN A 4 17.81 32.59 -5.46
CA GLN A 4 18.93 32.92 -6.34
C GLN A 4 20.27 32.52 -5.71
N GLN A 5 20.38 32.62 -4.37
CA GLN A 5 21.54 32.12 -3.61
C GLN A 5 21.58 30.58 -3.56
N ALA A 6 20.43 29.91 -3.38
CA ALA A 6 20.35 28.45 -3.43
C ALA A 6 20.70 27.89 -4.83
N SER A 7 20.23 28.54 -5.90
CA SER A 7 20.60 28.20 -7.28
C SER A 7 22.09 28.42 -7.56
N SER A 8 22.70 29.46 -7.01
CA SER A 8 24.13 29.76 -7.18
C SER A 8 25.03 28.80 -6.40
N GLN A 9 24.63 28.39 -5.19
CA GLN A 9 25.37 27.39 -4.40
C GLN A 9 25.28 26.00 -5.02
N ASN A 10 24.10 25.57 -5.47
CA ASN A 10 23.94 24.27 -6.14
C ASN A 10 24.74 24.19 -7.45
N GLY A 11 24.84 25.29 -8.21
CA GLY A 11 25.67 25.35 -9.41
C GLY A 11 27.17 25.19 -9.14
N ALA A 12 27.68 25.83 -8.07
CA ALA A 12 29.11 25.74 -7.71
C ALA A 12 29.49 24.34 -7.19
N VAL A 13 28.61 23.70 -6.41
CA VAL A 13 28.82 22.32 -5.93
C VAL A 13 28.79 21.32 -7.09
N SER A 14 27.85 21.46 -8.02
CA SER A 14 27.76 20.60 -9.20
C SER A 14 28.97 20.72 -10.12
N GLN A 15 29.51 21.94 -10.31
CA GLN A 15 30.74 22.14 -11.09
C GLN A 15 31.96 21.48 -10.43
N ASN A 16 32.10 21.59 -9.11
CA ASN A 16 33.19 20.96 -8.36
C ASN A 16 33.11 19.42 -8.43
N ASN A 17 31.91 18.84 -8.27
CA ASN A 17 31.70 17.40 -8.37
C ASN A 17 32.02 16.87 -9.77
N ASN A 18 31.64 17.59 -10.84
CA ASN A 18 31.98 17.22 -12.21
C ASN A 18 33.48 17.24 -12.48
N GLN A 19 34.19 18.28 -12.02
CA GLN A 19 35.65 18.36 -12.18
C GLN A 19 36.34 17.19 -11.46
N LYS A 20 35.91 16.89 -10.23
CA LYS A 20 36.44 15.77 -9.44
C LYS A 20 36.22 14.42 -10.12
N VAL A 21 35.03 14.18 -10.69
CA VAL A 21 34.75 12.92 -11.41
C VAL A 21 35.56 12.84 -12.71
N SER A 22 35.72 13.94 -13.45
CA SER A 22 36.58 13.97 -14.65
C SER A 22 38.02 13.61 -14.32
N GLU A 23 38.59 14.19 -13.26
CA GLU A 23 39.95 13.86 -12.78
C GLU A 23 40.07 12.38 -12.39
N MET A 24 39.06 11.82 -11.71
CA MET A 24 39.03 10.40 -11.37
C MET A 24 38.97 9.49 -12.61
N ILE A 25 38.19 9.86 -13.63
CA ILE A 25 38.10 9.10 -14.88
C ILE A 25 39.44 9.12 -15.62
N ASP A 26 40.13 10.26 -15.65
CA ASP A 26 41.45 10.34 -16.29
C ASP A 26 42.52 9.55 -15.53
N ASN A 27 42.49 9.59 -14.19
CA ASN A 27 43.36 8.75 -13.35
C ASN A 27 43.05 7.26 -13.55
N TYR A 28 41.78 6.89 -13.68
CA TYR A 28 41.37 5.52 -13.99
C TYR A 28 41.94 5.08 -15.34
N ARG A 29 41.84 5.92 -16.39
CA ARG A 29 42.39 5.61 -17.73
C ARG A 29 43.90 5.37 -17.70
N GLN A 30 44.64 6.07 -16.83
CA GLN A 30 46.09 5.90 -16.67
C GLN A 30 46.46 4.67 -15.84
N ALA A 31 45.65 4.34 -14.83
CA ALA A 31 45.83 3.14 -14.01
C ALA A 31 45.45 1.86 -14.77
N LYS A 32 44.47 1.96 -15.69
CA LYS A 32 43.99 0.86 -16.52
C LYS A 32 45.11 0.31 -17.42
N GLY A 33 45.76 -0.75 -16.95
CA GLY A 33 46.88 -1.43 -17.63
C GLY A 33 48.21 -1.42 -16.85
N ASN A 34 48.33 -0.59 -15.81
CA ASN A 34 49.53 -0.49 -14.97
C ASN A 34 49.28 -1.00 -13.54
N ASP A 35 48.10 -0.71 -12.98
CA ASP A 35 47.72 -1.06 -11.62
C ASP A 35 46.22 -1.39 -11.56
N GLU A 36 45.91 -2.69 -11.54
CA GLU A 36 44.54 -3.21 -11.57
C GLU A 36 43.78 -2.91 -10.27
N GLU A 37 44.46 -2.90 -9.12
CA GLU A 37 43.83 -2.62 -7.81
C GLU A 37 43.40 -1.15 -7.73
N THR A 38 44.28 -0.23 -8.12
CA THR A 38 43.95 1.19 -8.19
C THR A 38 42.84 1.48 -9.19
N ALA A 39 42.83 0.80 -10.34
CA ALA A 39 41.76 0.94 -11.34
C ALA A 39 40.39 0.48 -10.79
N VAL A 40 40.32 -0.63 -10.05
CA VAL A 40 39.08 -1.10 -9.43
C VAL A 40 38.58 -0.14 -8.35
N ASN A 41 39.47 0.34 -7.48
CA ASN A 41 39.11 1.28 -6.43
C ASN A 41 38.58 2.62 -7.00
N LEU A 42 39.24 3.15 -8.03
CA LEU A 42 38.77 4.35 -8.73
C LEU A 42 37.41 4.11 -9.40
N ARG A 43 37.22 2.95 -10.02
CA ARG A 43 35.96 2.57 -10.66
C ARG A 43 34.80 2.56 -9.66
N GLN A 44 34.99 1.96 -8.48
CA GLN A 44 33.98 1.94 -7.42
C GLN A 44 33.72 3.34 -6.85
N ALA A 45 34.77 4.14 -6.62
CA ALA A 45 34.63 5.50 -6.11
C ALA A 45 33.87 6.43 -7.08
N ILE A 46 34.13 6.31 -8.38
CA ILE A 46 33.41 7.02 -9.43
C ILE A 46 31.94 6.62 -9.41
N LEU A 47 31.65 5.31 -9.38
CA LEU A 47 30.29 4.79 -9.37
C LEU A 47 29.50 5.24 -8.13
N GLN A 48 30.12 5.21 -6.95
CA GLN A 48 29.51 5.72 -5.71
C GLN A 48 29.22 7.22 -5.79
N THR A 49 30.14 8.01 -6.34
CA THR A 49 29.97 9.46 -6.50
C THR A 49 28.81 9.78 -7.45
N MET A 50 28.67 9.01 -8.54
CA MET A 50 27.56 9.14 -9.49
C MET A 50 26.22 8.70 -8.88
N LYS A 51 26.21 7.64 -8.07
CA LYS A 51 25.02 7.23 -7.30
C LYS A 51 24.52 8.37 -6.41
N ASP A 52 25.42 9.00 -5.67
CA ASP A 52 25.08 10.06 -4.72
C ASP A 52 24.70 11.38 -5.43
N ASN A 53 25.07 11.53 -6.71
CA ASN A 53 24.83 12.73 -7.50
C ASN A 53 24.36 12.37 -8.94
N PRO A 54 23.08 11.96 -9.12
CA PRO A 54 22.56 11.51 -10.42
C PRO A 54 22.68 12.53 -11.55
N HIS A 55 22.67 13.83 -11.23
CA HIS A 55 22.85 14.92 -12.21
C HIS A 55 24.22 14.89 -12.94
N LEU A 56 25.23 14.21 -12.40
CA LEU A 56 26.52 14.01 -13.07
C LEU A 56 26.36 13.18 -14.36
N LEU A 57 25.28 12.42 -14.48
CA LEU A 57 24.91 11.66 -15.67
C LEU A 57 24.44 12.54 -16.82
N GLU A 58 24.26 13.85 -16.63
CA GLU A 58 23.99 14.75 -17.77
C GLU A 58 25.23 14.95 -18.65
N GLN A 59 26.43 14.70 -18.11
CA GLN A 59 27.69 14.91 -18.82
C GLN A 59 28.09 13.70 -19.68
N ARG A 60 28.48 13.97 -20.93
CA ARG A 60 28.83 12.93 -21.91
C ARG A 60 29.93 11.98 -21.43
N ASP A 61 31.00 12.50 -20.84
CA ASP A 61 32.17 11.67 -20.49
C ASP A 61 31.86 10.70 -19.35
N ASN A 62 31.07 11.15 -18.37
CA ASN A 62 30.59 10.35 -17.24
C ASN A 62 29.73 9.17 -17.71
N VAL A 63 28.80 9.45 -18.61
CA VAL A 63 27.92 8.43 -19.16
C VAL A 63 28.72 7.48 -20.06
N THR A 64 29.70 8.01 -20.82
CA THR A 64 30.57 7.21 -21.72
C THR A 64 31.35 6.19 -20.92
N PHE A 65 31.89 6.63 -19.78
CA PHE A 65 32.54 5.78 -18.80
C PHE A 65 31.58 4.69 -18.29
N LEU A 66 30.36 5.06 -17.86
CA LEU A 66 29.40 4.07 -17.36
C LEU A 66 29.01 3.00 -18.40
N ALA A 67 28.81 3.37 -19.66
CA ALA A 67 28.39 2.38 -20.65
C ALA A 67 29.51 1.39 -21.03
N HIS A 68 30.78 1.84 -21.03
CA HIS A 68 31.90 1.03 -21.51
C HIS A 68 32.67 0.31 -20.39
N GLU A 69 32.73 0.93 -19.20
CA GLU A 69 33.63 0.49 -18.12
C GLU A 69 32.91 -0.14 -16.94
N ILE A 70 31.60 0.12 -16.78
CA ILE A 70 30.79 -0.41 -15.69
C ILE A 70 29.80 -1.43 -16.24
N LYS A 71 29.79 -2.62 -15.64
CA LYS A 71 28.78 -3.64 -15.94
C LYS A 71 27.47 -3.31 -15.23
N ALA A 72 26.34 -3.69 -15.83
CA ALA A 72 25.03 -3.48 -15.25
C ALA A 72 24.86 -4.10 -13.84
N GLU A 73 25.50 -5.25 -13.60
CA GLU A 73 25.44 -5.97 -12.33
C GLU A 73 26.10 -5.16 -11.19
N GLU A 74 27.21 -4.47 -11.48
CA GLU A 74 27.94 -3.67 -10.49
C GLU A 74 27.10 -2.48 -10.00
N ILE A 75 26.27 -1.90 -10.88
CA ILE A 75 25.33 -0.83 -10.53
C ILE A 75 24.20 -1.38 -9.65
N ALA A 76 23.73 -2.58 -9.94
CA ALA A 76 22.65 -3.22 -9.19
C ALA A 76 23.07 -3.70 -7.79
N GLU A 77 24.35 -4.01 -7.58
CA GLU A 77 24.92 -4.43 -6.30
C GLU A 77 25.29 -3.27 -5.36
N LEU A 78 25.13 -2.03 -5.80
CA LEU A 78 25.33 -0.87 -4.93
C LEU A 78 24.37 -0.90 -3.73
N ASN A 79 24.83 -0.39 -2.59
CA ASN A 79 23.98 -0.24 -1.42
C ASN A 79 23.00 0.93 -1.64
N TRP A 80 21.80 0.65 -2.12
CA TRP A 80 20.77 1.63 -2.41
C TRP A 80 19.99 2.03 -1.15
N ASP A 81 20.12 3.29 -0.74
CA ASP A 81 19.52 3.81 0.50
C ASP A 81 17.98 3.83 0.44
N SER A 82 17.42 4.04 -0.75
CA SER A 82 15.97 4.06 -0.98
C SER A 82 15.57 3.65 -2.41
N PRO A 83 14.34 3.14 -2.61
CA PRO A 83 13.78 2.91 -3.94
C PRO A 83 13.74 4.18 -4.80
N ASP A 84 13.54 5.34 -4.17
CA ASP A 84 13.44 6.63 -4.85
C ASP A 84 14.78 7.00 -5.50
N HIS A 85 15.91 6.78 -4.80
CA HIS A 85 17.25 7.01 -5.34
C HIS A 85 17.58 6.08 -6.52
N MET A 86 17.14 4.81 -6.47
CA MET A 86 17.30 3.89 -7.60
C MET A 86 16.57 4.38 -8.84
N VAL A 87 15.36 4.89 -8.67
CA VAL A 87 14.55 5.40 -9.78
C VAL A 87 15.14 6.69 -10.33
N GLU A 88 15.57 7.63 -9.49
CA GLU A 88 16.21 8.88 -9.92
C GLU A 88 17.50 8.62 -10.73
N PHE A 89 18.30 7.64 -10.29
CA PHE A 89 19.49 7.21 -11.03
C PHE A 89 19.13 6.53 -12.35
N SER A 90 18.14 5.62 -12.33
CA SER A 90 17.64 4.94 -13.53
C SER A 90 17.07 5.93 -14.56
N ASP A 91 16.31 6.93 -14.10
CA ASP A 91 15.73 7.98 -14.91
C ASP A 91 16.82 8.88 -15.54
N SER A 92 17.82 9.27 -14.75
CA SER A 92 19.00 10.01 -15.23
C SER A 92 19.78 9.24 -16.31
N LEU A 93 19.91 7.91 -16.17
CA LEU A 93 20.49 7.03 -17.20
C LEU A 93 19.66 6.96 -18.48
N TYR A 94 18.34 7.19 -18.42
CA TYR A 94 17.44 7.13 -19.57
C TYR A 94 17.23 8.50 -20.24
N GLN A 95 17.22 9.59 -19.48
CA GLN A 95 16.99 10.95 -19.99
C GLN A 95 18.19 11.52 -20.75
N THR A 96 19.33 10.85 -20.69
CA THR A 96 20.54 11.20 -21.43
C THR A 96 20.32 11.13 -22.95
N ARG A 97 19.92 12.27 -23.52
CA ARG A 97 19.69 12.48 -24.96
C ARG A 97 21.01 12.46 -25.73
N PHE A 98 21.52 11.28 -26.03
CA PHE A 98 22.64 11.13 -26.97
C PHE A 98 22.12 10.67 -28.35
N LYS A 99 22.63 11.31 -29.40
CA LYS A 99 22.23 11.07 -30.81
C LYS A 99 22.76 9.76 -31.40
N ASN A 100 23.59 9.00 -30.67
CA ASN A 100 24.17 7.74 -31.15
C ASN A 100 23.38 6.54 -30.63
N ASP A 101 22.93 5.68 -31.54
CA ASP A 101 22.03 4.56 -31.23
C ASP A 101 22.66 3.51 -30.30
N GLU A 102 23.95 3.20 -30.45
CA GLU A 102 24.62 2.11 -29.73
C GLU A 102 24.81 2.41 -28.23
N PHE A 103 25.28 3.61 -27.92
CA PHE A 103 25.50 4.07 -26.55
C PHE A 103 24.18 4.22 -25.78
N ALA A 104 23.16 4.78 -26.44
CA ALA A 104 21.83 4.87 -25.88
C ALA A 104 21.21 3.49 -25.64
N GLN A 105 21.54 2.47 -26.44
CA GLN A 105 21.06 1.10 -26.18
C GLN A 105 21.71 0.48 -24.93
N GLN A 106 23.02 0.63 -24.74
CA GLN A 106 23.71 0.10 -23.55
C GLN A 106 23.21 0.73 -22.24
N LEU A 107 22.99 2.04 -22.21
CA LEU A 107 22.47 2.72 -21.02
C LEU A 107 21.04 2.28 -20.67
N ARG A 108 20.20 2.06 -21.69
CA ARG A 108 18.85 1.51 -21.52
C ARG A 108 18.90 0.11 -20.91
N GLN A 109 19.87 -0.72 -21.30
CA GLN A 109 20.08 -2.04 -20.71
C GLN A 109 20.48 -1.93 -19.23
N HIS A 110 21.39 -1.02 -18.87
CA HIS A 110 21.81 -0.80 -17.48
C HIS A 110 20.64 -0.43 -16.57
N ALA A 111 19.85 0.56 -16.97
CA ALA A 111 18.71 1.03 -16.20
C ALA A 111 17.58 -0.01 -16.11
N THR A 112 17.38 -0.82 -17.16
CA THR A 112 16.46 -1.98 -17.12
C THR A 112 16.93 -3.05 -16.13
N ILE A 113 18.21 -3.44 -16.20
CA ILE A 113 18.78 -4.49 -15.35
C ILE A 113 18.73 -4.06 -13.88
N LEU A 114 19.01 -2.79 -13.60
CA LEU A 114 18.87 -2.20 -12.26
C LEU A 114 17.44 -2.36 -11.72
N LEU A 115 16.45 -1.89 -12.47
CA LEU A 115 15.03 -1.97 -12.06
C LEU A 115 14.58 -3.42 -11.90
N ARG A 116 15.02 -4.31 -12.80
CA ARG A 116 14.75 -5.74 -12.72
C ARG A 116 15.31 -6.34 -11.44
N ARG A 117 16.58 -6.10 -11.13
CA ARG A 117 17.25 -6.65 -9.94
C ARG A 117 16.61 -6.12 -8.65
N ALA A 118 16.29 -4.82 -8.61
CA ALA A 118 15.59 -4.21 -7.49
C ALA A 118 14.22 -4.87 -7.26
N LEU A 119 13.46 -5.12 -8.34
CA LEU A 119 12.17 -5.81 -8.25
C LEU A 119 12.29 -7.25 -7.73
N TYR A 120 13.28 -8.02 -8.20
CA TYR A 120 13.52 -9.37 -7.70
C TYR A 120 13.95 -9.39 -6.23
N HIS A 121 14.84 -8.49 -5.83
CA HIS A 121 15.30 -8.39 -4.44
C HIS A 121 14.14 -8.05 -3.48
N PHE A 122 13.21 -7.19 -3.91
CA PHE A 122 12.03 -6.88 -3.11
C PHE A 122 10.90 -7.93 -3.20
N GLU A 123 10.93 -8.85 -4.17
CA GLU A 123 9.99 -9.98 -4.27
C GLU A 123 10.34 -11.12 -3.31
N GLU A 124 11.64 -11.34 -3.02
CA GLU A 124 12.11 -12.41 -2.14
C GLU A 124 11.82 -12.16 -0.65
N GLU A 125 11.68 -10.89 -0.23
CA GLU A 125 11.39 -10.51 1.14
C GLU A 125 9.93 -10.01 1.28
N GLU A 126 9.07 -10.77 1.97
CA GLU A 126 7.64 -10.45 2.16
C GLU A 126 7.42 -9.09 2.87
N GLU A 127 8.42 -8.62 3.64
CA GLU A 127 8.44 -7.30 4.29
C GLU A 127 8.77 -6.13 3.35
N ASN A 128 9.35 -6.39 2.17
CA ASN A 128 9.76 -5.36 1.21
C ASN A 128 8.73 -5.10 0.10
N LEU A 129 7.56 -5.74 0.17
CA LEU A 129 6.50 -5.57 -0.81
C LEU A 129 6.04 -4.13 -0.97
N GLU A 130 6.03 -3.35 0.12
CA GLU A 130 5.75 -1.92 0.07
C GLU A 130 6.82 -1.14 -0.72
N LYS A 131 8.10 -1.49 -0.55
CA LYS A 131 9.22 -0.90 -1.30
C LYS A 131 9.13 -1.27 -2.79
N MET A 132 8.74 -2.51 -3.10
CA MET A 132 8.47 -2.95 -4.47
C MET A 132 7.36 -2.12 -5.13
N PHE A 133 6.25 -1.90 -4.43
CA PHE A 133 5.15 -1.07 -4.95
C PHE A 133 5.54 0.39 -5.12
N ARG A 134 6.30 0.94 -4.16
CA ARG A 134 6.83 2.31 -4.24
C ARG A 134 7.74 2.46 -5.46
N LEU A 135 8.66 1.52 -5.68
CA LEU A 135 9.52 1.49 -6.86
C LEU A 135 8.66 1.44 -8.14
N MET A 136 7.72 0.50 -8.22
CA MET A 136 6.83 0.34 -9.37
C MET A 136 6.00 1.60 -9.69
N ARG A 137 5.61 2.37 -8.67
CA ARG A 137 4.88 3.63 -8.84
C ARG A 137 5.78 4.75 -9.35
N LEU A 138 7.07 4.70 -9.03
CA LEU A 138 8.05 5.70 -9.40
C LEU A 138 8.64 5.44 -10.79
N VAL A 139 8.68 4.18 -11.25
CA VAL A 139 9.15 3.85 -12.61
C VAL A 139 8.29 4.59 -13.65
N PRO A 140 8.89 5.45 -14.50
CA PRO A 140 8.17 6.13 -15.56
C PRO A 140 7.49 5.14 -16.53
N THR A 141 6.26 5.45 -16.95
CA THR A 141 5.43 4.56 -17.78
C THR A 141 6.07 4.21 -19.12
N TYR A 142 6.78 5.17 -19.74
CA TYR A 142 7.49 4.93 -21.00
C TYR A 142 8.65 3.92 -20.87
N LEU A 143 9.23 3.75 -19.67
CA LEU A 143 10.25 2.72 -19.43
C LEU A 143 9.63 1.33 -19.42
N VAL A 144 8.42 1.23 -18.86
CA VAL A 144 7.67 -0.03 -18.78
C VAL A 144 7.16 -0.44 -20.16
N ASP A 145 6.70 0.52 -20.97
CA ASP A 145 6.12 0.23 -22.29
C ASP A 145 7.18 -0.21 -23.32
N GLN A 146 8.44 0.19 -23.15
CA GLN A 146 9.54 -0.21 -24.03
C GLN A 146 10.13 -1.58 -23.71
N ASN A 147 9.78 -2.19 -22.57
CA ASN A 147 10.34 -3.46 -22.14
C ASN A 147 9.29 -4.46 -21.67
N GLU A 148 9.10 -5.55 -22.43
CA GLU A 148 8.14 -6.59 -22.11
C GLU A 148 8.35 -7.21 -20.72
N GLU A 149 9.60 -7.45 -20.28
CA GLU A 149 9.86 -8.05 -18.97
C GLU A 149 9.47 -7.10 -17.83
N LEU A 150 9.78 -5.82 -17.95
CA LEU A 150 9.43 -4.81 -16.96
C LEU A 150 7.90 -4.63 -16.87
N SER A 151 7.22 -4.70 -18.01
CA SER A 151 5.75 -4.71 -18.06
C SER A 151 5.18 -5.94 -17.34
N ARG A 152 5.74 -7.13 -17.56
CA ARG A 152 5.29 -8.37 -16.89
C ARG A 152 5.48 -8.28 -15.37
N LEU A 153 6.59 -7.70 -14.91
CA LEU A 153 6.83 -7.46 -13.48
C LEU A 153 5.81 -6.49 -12.89
N ARG A 154 5.47 -5.40 -13.60
CA ARG A 154 4.38 -4.47 -13.20
C ARG A 154 3.05 -5.19 -13.01
N TYR A 155 2.67 -6.01 -14.00
CA TYR A 155 1.43 -6.77 -13.93
C TYR A 155 1.44 -7.79 -12.78
N ARG A 156 2.58 -8.44 -12.52
CA ARG A 156 2.74 -9.39 -11.39
C ARG A 156 2.64 -8.70 -10.03
N ALA A 157 3.30 -7.55 -9.87
CA ALA A 157 3.23 -6.75 -8.65
C ALA A 157 1.78 -6.33 -8.36
N ASN A 158 1.09 -5.76 -9.34
CA ASN A 158 -0.33 -5.39 -9.23
C ASN A 158 -1.22 -6.62 -8.93
N ALA A 159 -0.95 -7.77 -9.56
CA ALA A 159 -1.67 -9.01 -9.28
C ALA A 159 -1.41 -9.53 -7.86
N TYR A 160 -0.23 -9.27 -7.28
CA TYR A 160 0.04 -9.58 -5.88
C TYR A 160 -0.76 -8.66 -4.95
N GLU A 161 -0.84 -7.35 -5.24
CA GLU A 161 -1.66 -6.40 -4.47
C GLU A 161 -3.11 -6.87 -4.39
N ILE A 162 -3.69 -7.22 -5.53
CA ILE A 162 -5.07 -7.71 -5.64
C ILE A 162 -5.26 -8.99 -4.82
N ARG A 163 -4.27 -9.88 -4.79
CA ARG A 163 -4.32 -11.13 -4.00
C ARG A 163 -4.22 -10.85 -2.50
N ARG A 164 -3.32 -9.97 -2.06
CA ARG A 164 -3.17 -9.54 -0.66
C ARG A 164 -4.47 -8.92 -0.15
N VAL A 165 -5.02 -7.96 -0.90
CA VAL A 165 -6.28 -7.28 -0.56
C VAL A 165 -7.44 -8.27 -0.53
N ARG A 166 -7.55 -9.20 -1.48
CA ARG A 166 -8.59 -10.24 -1.46
C ARG A 166 -8.46 -11.18 -0.26
N ARG A 167 -7.23 -11.57 0.13
CA ARG A 167 -7.01 -12.42 1.32
C ARG A 167 -7.43 -11.69 2.59
N SER A 168 -7.11 -10.41 2.71
CA SER A 168 -7.57 -9.55 3.82
C SER A 168 -9.10 -9.38 3.84
N ARG A 169 -9.75 -9.24 2.68
CA ARG A 169 -11.21 -9.09 2.58
C ARG A 169 -12.01 -10.36 2.92
N ARG A 170 -11.38 -11.56 2.95
CA ARG A 170 -12.09 -12.81 3.32
C ARG A 170 -12.61 -12.78 4.76
N SER A 171 -11.84 -12.23 5.70
CA SER A 171 -12.28 -12.12 7.10
C SER A 171 -13.46 -11.15 7.23
N LEU A 172 -13.45 -10.05 6.46
CA LEU A 172 -14.53 -9.06 6.42
C LEU A 172 -15.85 -9.68 5.98
N TYR A 173 -15.87 -10.42 4.86
CA TYR A 173 -17.10 -11.10 4.42
C TYR A 173 -17.56 -12.17 5.41
N GLY A 174 -16.63 -12.88 6.06
CA GLY A 174 -16.95 -13.81 7.14
C GLY A 174 -17.63 -13.12 8.33
N TYR A 175 -17.12 -11.96 8.75
CA TYR A 175 -17.74 -11.14 9.79
C TYR A 175 -19.15 -10.67 9.40
N LEU A 176 -19.35 -10.15 8.18
CA LEU A 176 -20.67 -9.69 7.73
C LEU A 176 -21.68 -10.84 7.67
N PHE A 177 -21.27 -12.01 7.21
CA PHE A 177 -22.13 -13.19 7.18
C PHE A 177 -22.51 -13.64 8.61
N LEU A 178 -21.53 -13.70 9.51
CA LEU A 178 -21.77 -14.00 10.92
C LEU A 178 -22.71 -12.97 11.55
N GLN A 179 -22.53 -11.68 11.25
CA GLN A 179 -23.37 -10.60 11.75
C GLN A 179 -24.82 -10.76 11.32
N ILE A 180 -25.08 -11.13 10.07
CA ILE A 180 -26.44 -11.40 9.58
C ILE A 180 -27.10 -12.53 10.38
N ILE A 181 -26.37 -13.62 10.63
CA ILE A 181 -26.85 -14.74 11.44
C ILE A 181 -27.15 -14.28 12.87
N LEU A 182 -26.25 -13.49 13.47
CA LEU A 182 -26.44 -12.98 14.82
C LEU A 182 -27.68 -12.08 14.91
N VAL A 183 -27.83 -11.13 13.99
CA VAL A 183 -28.94 -10.16 13.98
C VAL A 183 -30.29 -10.81 13.68
N LEU A 184 -30.33 -11.82 12.81
CA LEU A 184 -31.60 -12.45 12.42
C LEU A 184 -32.00 -13.61 13.34
N LEU A 185 -31.05 -14.36 13.90
CA LEU A 185 -31.35 -15.57 14.68
C LEU A 185 -31.04 -15.38 16.16
N VAL A 186 -29.81 -15.00 16.50
CA VAL A 186 -29.31 -15.08 17.87
C VAL A 186 -29.85 -13.94 18.75
N PHE A 187 -29.70 -12.70 18.33
CA PHE A 187 -30.14 -11.54 19.10
C PHE A 187 -31.66 -11.48 19.30
N PRO A 188 -32.50 -11.72 18.28
CA PRO A 188 -33.94 -11.84 18.45
C PRO A 188 -34.32 -12.90 19.48
N PHE A 189 -33.71 -14.09 19.38
CA PHE A 189 -33.96 -15.19 20.30
C PHE A 189 -33.55 -14.83 21.73
N LEU A 190 -32.37 -14.25 21.93
CA LEU A 190 -31.90 -13.84 23.26
C LEU A 190 -32.77 -12.74 23.86
N PHE A 191 -33.16 -11.75 23.06
CA PHE A 191 -33.98 -10.63 23.51
C PHE A 191 -35.38 -11.07 23.92
N ILE A 192 -36.04 -11.88 23.10
CA ILE A 192 -37.38 -12.41 23.40
C ILE A 192 -37.35 -13.23 24.69
N ASN A 193 -36.36 -14.13 24.84
CA ASN A 193 -36.26 -14.93 26.07
C ASN A 193 -36.00 -14.06 27.31
N ALA A 194 -35.16 -13.03 27.18
CA ALA A 194 -34.89 -12.10 28.27
C ALA A 194 -36.15 -11.31 28.68
N GLU A 195 -36.89 -10.77 27.72
CA GLU A 195 -38.04 -9.89 27.98
C GLU A 195 -39.33 -10.69 28.29
N ASN A 196 -39.62 -11.77 27.56
CA ASN A 196 -40.81 -12.59 27.80
C ASN A 196 -40.73 -13.35 29.13
N GLY A 197 -39.54 -13.75 29.59
CA GLY A 197 -39.38 -14.34 30.92
C GLY A 197 -39.79 -13.37 32.04
N ARG A 198 -39.54 -12.07 31.88
CA ARG A 198 -40.05 -11.04 32.82
C ARG A 198 -41.56 -10.87 32.67
N LEU A 199 -42.06 -10.78 31.45
CA LEU A 199 -43.50 -10.58 31.20
C LEU A 199 -44.31 -11.73 31.80
N GLN A 200 -43.85 -12.98 31.66
CA GLN A 200 -44.49 -14.14 32.26
C GLN A 200 -44.53 -14.08 33.79
N ASN A 201 -43.43 -13.70 34.43
CA ASN A 201 -43.39 -13.53 35.89
C ASN A 201 -44.33 -12.42 36.38
N GLN A 202 -44.49 -11.35 35.59
CA GLN A 202 -45.44 -10.27 35.92
C GLN A 202 -46.88 -10.71 35.73
N VAL A 203 -47.19 -11.43 34.65
CA VAL A 203 -48.52 -12.01 34.40
C VAL A 203 -48.92 -12.91 35.57
N GLU A 204 -48.01 -13.76 36.03
CA GLU A 204 -48.28 -14.69 37.15
C GLU A 204 -48.55 -13.94 38.45
N GLN A 205 -47.77 -12.90 38.78
CA GLN A 205 -48.01 -12.03 39.94
C GLN A 205 -49.31 -11.22 39.85
N LEU A 206 -49.68 -10.81 38.63
CA LEU A 206 -50.83 -9.96 38.36
C LEU A 206 -52.10 -10.77 38.08
N ALA A 207 -52.00 -12.08 37.86
CA ALA A 207 -53.14 -13.00 37.80
C ALA A 207 -53.59 -13.47 39.20
N ASP A 208 -52.69 -13.47 40.18
CA ASP A 208 -53.03 -13.63 41.61
C ASP A 208 -53.83 -12.43 42.17
N VAL A 209 -53.82 -11.30 41.44
CA VAL A 209 -54.69 -10.15 41.66
C VAL A 209 -55.75 -10.18 40.56
N GLU A 210 -57.04 -10.16 40.86
CA GLU A 210 -58.07 -10.22 39.81
C GLU A 210 -58.05 -8.93 38.96
N ILE A 211 -57.30 -8.93 37.85
CA ILE A 211 -57.22 -7.81 36.89
C ILE A 211 -58.07 -8.15 35.67
N GLY A 212 -58.92 -7.20 35.25
CA GLY A 212 -59.82 -7.33 34.11
C GLY A 212 -59.10 -7.51 32.77
N ASP A 213 -59.86 -7.93 31.77
CA ASP A 213 -59.57 -8.52 30.43
C ASP A 213 -58.49 -7.89 29.51
N GLU A 214 -57.67 -6.94 29.98
CA GLU A 214 -56.52 -6.44 29.23
C GLU A 214 -55.31 -7.39 29.37
N GLY A 215 -55.35 -8.47 28.58
CA GLY A 215 -54.31 -9.51 28.57
C GLY A 215 -52.94 -9.00 28.14
N TYR A 216 -51.90 -9.43 28.84
CA TYR A 216 -50.50 -9.17 28.50
C TYR A 216 -50.11 -9.82 27.17
N GLN A 217 -49.47 -9.06 26.28
CA GLN A 217 -48.95 -9.56 25.02
C GLN A 217 -47.45 -9.88 25.14
N LEU A 218 -47.09 -11.15 24.93
CA LEU A 218 -45.71 -11.60 24.81
C LEU A 218 -45.14 -11.20 23.45
N LEU A 219 -43.85 -10.86 23.41
CA LEU A 219 -43.16 -10.55 22.15
C LEU A 219 -43.09 -11.78 21.25
N SER A 220 -43.52 -11.61 20.01
CA SER A 220 -43.39 -12.59 18.94
C SER A 220 -41.96 -12.62 18.36
N TYR A 221 -41.62 -13.70 17.66
CA TYR A 221 -40.33 -13.80 16.98
C TYR A 221 -40.13 -12.69 15.93
N SER A 222 -41.17 -12.36 15.18
CA SER A 222 -41.16 -11.26 14.21
C SER A 222 -40.82 -9.91 14.84
N GLU A 223 -41.35 -9.64 16.04
CA GLU A 223 -41.07 -8.40 16.78
C GLU A 223 -39.64 -8.36 17.31
N GLY A 224 -39.10 -9.50 17.76
CA GLY A 224 -37.69 -9.59 18.14
C GLY A 224 -36.73 -9.41 16.96
N VAL A 225 -37.06 -9.94 15.78
CA VAL A 225 -36.28 -9.70 14.55
C VAL A 225 -36.34 -8.24 14.15
N TYR A 226 -37.53 -7.65 14.13
CA TYR A 226 -37.71 -6.22 13.87
C TYR A 226 -36.87 -5.37 14.82
N TRP A 227 -36.96 -5.61 16.13
CA TRP A 227 -36.16 -4.93 17.16
C TRP A 227 -34.65 -5.08 16.90
N ALA A 228 -34.18 -6.28 16.58
CA ALA A 228 -32.76 -6.51 16.35
C ALA A 228 -32.24 -5.79 15.11
N VAL A 229 -33.02 -5.76 14.02
CA VAL A 229 -32.65 -5.05 12.78
C VAL A 229 -32.56 -3.54 13.02
N ILE A 230 -33.58 -2.92 13.61
CA ILE A 230 -33.60 -1.46 13.82
C ILE A 230 -32.54 -1.03 14.84
N THR A 231 -32.21 -1.89 15.80
CA THR A 231 -31.15 -1.63 16.80
C THR A 231 -29.77 -1.76 16.17
N ALA A 232 -29.52 -2.82 15.38
CA ALA A 232 -28.25 -3.00 14.66
C ALA A 232 -28.02 -1.90 13.62
N ALA A 233 -29.08 -1.40 12.99
CA ALA A 233 -29.02 -0.27 12.07
C ALA A 233 -28.90 1.10 12.77
N SER A 234 -28.86 1.16 14.11
CA SER A 234 -28.86 2.39 14.91
C SER A 234 -30.07 3.32 14.67
N ILE A 235 -31.19 2.78 14.16
CA ILE A 235 -32.43 3.54 13.95
C ILE A 235 -33.18 3.71 15.28
N GLY A 236 -33.44 2.59 15.97
CA GLY A 236 -34.03 2.57 17.31
C GLY A 236 -35.30 3.41 17.48
N TYR A 237 -36.41 3.03 16.82
CA TYR A 237 -37.68 3.77 16.90
C TYR A 237 -38.24 3.93 18.32
N GLY A 238 -37.89 3.01 19.24
CA GLY A 238 -38.26 3.10 20.65
C GLY A 238 -39.65 2.54 20.99
N ASP A 239 -40.31 1.91 20.02
CA ASP A 239 -41.55 1.15 20.17
C ASP A 239 -41.35 -0.17 20.95
N ILE A 240 -40.24 -0.87 20.69
CA ILE A 240 -39.80 -2.03 21.45
C ILE A 240 -38.46 -1.71 22.10
N THR A 241 -38.40 -1.78 23.43
CA THR A 241 -37.19 -1.42 24.20
C THR A 241 -36.88 -2.45 25.29
N PRO A 242 -35.59 -2.68 25.60
CA PRO A 242 -35.18 -3.58 26.67
C PRO A 242 -35.58 -3.02 28.03
N THR A 243 -36.46 -3.74 28.73
CA THR A 243 -36.87 -3.37 30.10
C THR A 243 -36.08 -4.13 31.15
N THR A 244 -35.55 -5.31 30.81
CA THR A 244 -34.74 -6.14 31.71
C THR A 244 -33.26 -5.74 31.71
N THR A 245 -32.56 -5.99 32.82
CA THR A 245 -31.09 -5.79 32.90
C THR A 245 -30.36 -6.60 31.83
N THR A 246 -30.75 -7.87 31.65
CA THR A 246 -30.18 -8.76 30.62
C THR A 246 -30.47 -8.24 29.22
N GLY A 247 -31.71 -7.82 28.93
CA GLY A 247 -32.10 -7.23 27.66
C GLY A 247 -31.30 -5.96 27.34
N ARG A 248 -31.00 -5.11 28.34
CA ARG A 248 -30.18 -3.90 28.15
C ARG A 248 -28.73 -4.24 27.80
N ILE A 249 -28.16 -5.29 28.41
CA ILE A 249 -26.82 -5.77 28.05
C ILE A 249 -26.80 -6.29 26.61
N ILE A 250 -27.79 -7.10 26.24
CA ILE A 250 -27.96 -7.63 24.87
C ILE A 250 -28.07 -6.47 23.87
N ALA A 251 -28.89 -5.46 24.17
CA ALA A 251 -29.07 -4.27 23.34
C ALA A 251 -27.77 -3.47 23.17
N GLY A 252 -27.00 -3.28 24.25
CA GLY A 252 -25.72 -2.58 24.21
C GLY A 252 -24.67 -3.30 23.34
N THR A 253 -24.58 -4.62 23.45
CA THR A 253 -23.70 -5.43 22.61
C THR A 253 -24.13 -5.37 21.14
N LEU A 254 -25.42 -5.52 20.86
CA LEU A 254 -25.97 -5.44 19.51
C LEU A 254 -25.73 -4.06 18.87
N GLY A 255 -25.99 -2.99 19.61
CA GLY A 255 -25.78 -1.62 19.14
C GLY A 255 -24.32 -1.35 18.80
N THR A 256 -23.38 -1.78 19.64
CA THR A 256 -21.94 -1.63 19.39
C THR A 256 -21.50 -2.38 18.12
N MET A 257 -21.95 -3.63 17.95
CA MET A 257 -21.66 -4.42 16.74
C MET A 257 -22.31 -3.81 15.49
N GLY A 258 -23.52 -3.27 15.63
CA GLY A 258 -24.25 -2.57 14.58
C GLY A 258 -23.47 -1.38 14.01
N VAL A 259 -22.99 -0.49 14.89
CA VAL A 259 -22.20 0.68 14.48
C VAL A 259 -20.93 0.28 13.72
N ILE A 260 -20.19 -0.73 14.20
CA ILE A 260 -19.00 -1.26 13.49
C ILE A 260 -19.39 -1.77 12.10
N THR A 261 -20.50 -2.50 12.00
CA THR A 261 -20.99 -3.05 10.73
C THR A 261 -21.35 -1.95 9.75
N VAL A 262 -22.04 -0.88 10.18
CA VAL A 262 -22.39 0.27 9.33
C VAL A 262 -21.14 0.94 8.77
N GLY A 263 -20.09 1.12 9.59
CA GLY A 263 -18.81 1.68 9.14
C GLY A 263 -18.13 0.82 8.06
N ILE A 264 -18.17 -0.50 8.22
CA ILE A 264 -17.64 -1.45 7.22
C ILE A 264 -18.44 -1.37 5.92
N LEU A 265 -19.78 -1.35 6.00
CA LEU A 265 -20.64 -1.25 4.81
C LEU A 265 -20.41 0.07 4.06
N ALA A 266 -20.26 1.19 4.76
CA ALA A 266 -19.95 2.48 4.15
C ALA A 266 -18.62 2.44 3.39
N GLY A 267 -17.57 1.83 3.98
CA GLY A 267 -16.28 1.64 3.31
C GLY A 267 -16.38 0.78 2.04
N LEU A 268 -17.16 -0.31 2.08
CA LEU A 268 -17.40 -1.16 0.91
C LEU A 268 -18.13 -0.42 -0.22
N VAL A 269 -19.12 0.41 0.12
CA VAL A 269 -19.85 1.23 -0.86
C VAL A 269 -18.92 2.28 -1.47
N LEU A 270 -18.11 2.94 -0.66
CA LEU A 270 -17.14 3.93 -1.15
C LEU A 270 -16.12 3.31 -2.12
N ASP A 271 -15.60 2.13 -1.78
CA ASP A 271 -14.71 1.34 -2.63
C ASP A 271 -15.35 0.96 -3.98
N TRP A 272 -16.66 0.73 -4.00
CA TRP A 272 -17.40 0.36 -5.21
C TRP A 272 -17.69 1.57 -6.10
N ILE A 273 -18.04 2.71 -5.49
CA ILE A 273 -18.38 3.94 -6.23
C ILE A 273 -17.13 4.63 -6.76
N THR A 274 -16.03 4.62 -6.01
CA THR A 274 -14.81 5.34 -6.40
C THR A 274 -14.23 4.69 -7.67
N PRO A 275 -14.23 5.37 -8.83
CA PRO A 275 -13.58 4.84 -10.01
C PRO A 275 -12.11 4.67 -9.68
N ARG A 276 -11.58 3.46 -9.88
CA ARG A 276 -10.14 3.24 -9.75
C ARG A 276 -9.46 4.11 -10.80
N GLN A 277 -8.94 5.26 -10.36
CA GLN A 277 -7.93 5.97 -11.12
C GLN A 277 -6.73 5.04 -11.08
N ILE A 278 -6.56 4.23 -12.11
CA ILE A 278 -5.26 3.67 -12.46
C ILE A 278 -4.51 4.89 -13.02
N PRO A 279 -3.54 5.47 -12.30
CA PRO A 279 -2.63 6.41 -12.92
C PRO A 279 -1.74 5.69 -13.95
#